data_AF-A0A969HWP1-F1
#
_entry.id   AF-A0A969HWP1-F1
#
_cell.length_a   1.000
_cell.length_b   1.000
_cell.length_c   1.000
_cell.angle_alpha   90.00
_cell.angle_beta   90.00
_cell.angle_gamma   90.00
#
_symmetry.space_group_name_H-M   'P 1'
#
loop_
_entity.id
_entity.type
_entity.pdbx_description
1 polymer ?
#
loop_
_entity_poly.entity_id
_entity_poly.type
_entity_poly.pdbx_seq_one_letter_code
_entity_poly.pdbx_strand_id
1 'polypeptide(L)'
;MLPNLGSGSDLELTMLVQGWPADVLDPPARGVVEADDGTVQPVVVVQVDGQVLERFTPTSSWQTFSIPIPASARRNADLTLQLIVTATFEATERGPDPRPKGVRLAQINVTAPPGDPLTPQPPAWQAVGLLTVAVVLWYVLLIRVTASYPLSFLLTALAAGAAATGLALARIWMGATLQVIIGVLLVALVVAWSGPLLGFVRQLLHRYVHGHALTYALVGVAFAWLGTVVAQQVQRWRVQQPDFSIVHNLFPDSLLIGLLLVGLLALALVLGREGLPRIADGIVDFIGGPRSALLLLVVLGGLWLGYEIIVISALPYVGHADYADNAVVARNLAAGRGWVVDYVTQFYKIYPTTTRPQETWPLLQPVWIAPFIALFGPQAWAAKAPQHYL
;
A
#
# COMPACT_ATOMS: atom_id res chain seq x y z
N MET A 1 18.56 7.91 9.31
CA MET A 1 17.14 8.20 9.62
C MET A 1 17.03 8.40 11.13
N LEU A 2 16.51 9.55 11.57
CA LEU A 2 16.32 9.88 12.98
C LEU A 2 14.81 9.91 13.28
N PRO A 3 14.28 8.93 14.04
CA PRO A 3 12.85 8.76 14.19
C PRO A 3 12.22 9.74 15.18
N ASN A 4 10.95 10.08 14.97
CA ASN A 4 10.09 10.82 15.90
C ASN A 4 10.61 12.23 16.30
N LEU A 5 11.18 12.98 15.36
CA LEU A 5 11.58 14.37 15.61
C LEU A 5 10.42 15.37 15.39
N GLY A 6 9.25 14.89 14.96
CA GLY A 6 8.07 15.70 14.63
C GLY A 6 8.12 16.21 13.19
N SER A 7 7.21 17.10 12.79
CA SER A 7 7.27 17.84 11.53
C SER A 7 6.93 19.31 11.78
N GLY A 8 7.40 20.22 10.93
CA GLY A 8 6.98 21.62 10.97
C GLY A 8 7.70 22.55 11.97
N SER A 9 8.82 22.14 12.56
CA SER A 9 9.72 23.06 13.29
C SER A 9 11.09 23.17 12.61
N ASP A 10 11.68 24.34 12.73
CA ASP A 10 13.08 24.54 12.37
C ASP A 10 13.97 23.72 13.32
N LEU A 11 15.07 23.18 12.79
CA LEU A 11 16.11 22.48 13.55
C LEU A 11 17.47 23.02 13.16
N GLU A 12 18.46 22.77 13.99
CA GLU A 12 19.87 22.93 13.66
C GLU A 12 20.53 21.54 13.62
N LEU A 13 21.22 21.27 12.52
CA LEU A 13 22.06 20.09 12.36
C LEU A 13 23.52 20.50 12.57
N THR A 14 24.16 19.91 13.57
CA THR A 14 25.59 20.08 13.81
C THR A 14 26.32 18.77 13.53
N MET A 15 27.39 18.83 12.73
CA MET A 15 28.17 17.65 12.36
C MET A 15 29.66 17.88 12.62
N LEU A 16 30.32 16.93 13.25
CA LEU A 16 31.78 16.90 13.36
C LEU A 16 32.35 16.01 12.26
N VAL A 17 32.93 16.64 11.24
CA VAL A 17 33.35 15.99 10.00
C VAL A 17 34.84 16.24 9.76
N GLN A 18 35.53 15.23 9.25
CA GLN A 18 36.90 15.33 8.74
C GLN A 18 36.92 14.80 7.31
N GLY A 19 37.57 15.54 6.42
CA GLY A 19 37.76 15.19 5.02
C GLY A 19 38.82 14.12 4.83
N TRP A 20 39.44 14.14 3.65
CA TRP A 20 40.55 13.30 3.29
C TRP A 20 41.82 13.69 4.06
N PRO A 21 42.67 12.72 4.41
CA PRO A 21 44.03 13.01 4.85
C PRO A 21 44.77 13.89 3.83
N ALA A 22 45.71 14.71 4.31
CA ALA A 22 46.51 15.56 3.42
C ALA A 22 47.47 14.76 2.52
N ASP A 23 47.72 13.49 2.84
CA ASP A 23 48.64 12.57 2.15
C ASP A 23 47.94 11.63 1.16
N VAL A 24 46.77 12.00 0.63
CA VAL A 24 46.06 11.22 -0.41
C VAL A 24 46.84 11.21 -1.73
N LEU A 25 46.98 10.02 -2.31
CA LEU A 25 47.60 9.81 -3.62
C LEU A 25 46.53 9.79 -4.73
N ASP A 26 46.89 10.36 -5.89
CA ASP A 26 46.07 10.36 -7.12
C ASP A 26 44.59 10.72 -6.92
N PRO A 27 44.27 11.89 -6.34
CA PRO A 27 42.88 12.30 -6.14
C PRO A 27 42.15 12.39 -7.50
N PRO A 28 40.91 11.90 -7.60
CA PRO A 28 40.16 11.92 -8.86
C PRO A 28 39.92 13.35 -9.35
N ALA A 29 40.14 13.58 -10.64
CA ALA A 29 40.03 14.92 -11.24
C ALA A 29 38.60 15.51 -11.26
N ARG A 30 37.56 14.73 -10.96
CA ARG A 30 36.16 15.17 -10.90
C ARG A 30 35.61 14.94 -9.50
N GLY A 31 34.83 15.91 -9.01
CA GLY A 31 34.17 15.80 -7.70
C GLY A 31 35.07 16.17 -6.52
N VAL A 32 36.20 16.82 -6.76
CA VAL A 32 37.07 17.37 -5.70
C VAL A 32 37.29 18.86 -5.93
N VAL A 33 37.55 19.58 -4.85
CA VAL A 33 37.84 21.02 -4.83
C VAL A 33 39.00 21.24 -3.86
N GLU A 34 39.81 22.26 -4.11
CA GLU A 34 40.82 22.71 -3.15
C GLU A 34 40.12 23.35 -1.95
N ALA A 35 40.37 22.83 -0.75
CA ALA A 35 39.82 23.35 0.50
C ALA A 35 40.67 24.52 1.03
N ASP A 36 40.17 25.20 2.07
CA ASP A 36 40.81 26.37 2.66
C ASP A 36 42.21 26.07 3.25
N ASP A 37 42.51 24.80 3.55
CA ASP A 37 43.83 24.33 4.02
C ASP A 37 44.79 23.95 2.87
N GLY A 38 44.40 24.20 1.61
CA GLY A 38 45.17 23.87 0.41
C GLY A 38 45.14 22.37 0.04
N THR A 39 44.35 21.56 0.75
CA THR A 39 44.21 20.14 0.44
C THR A 39 43.10 19.88 -0.57
N VAL A 40 43.26 18.83 -1.37
CA VAL A 40 42.22 18.40 -2.33
C VAL A 40 41.17 17.57 -1.58
N GLN A 41 39.93 18.03 -1.59
CA GLN A 41 38.85 17.50 -0.76
C GLN A 41 37.57 17.25 -1.56
N PRO A 42 36.76 16.25 -1.21
CA PRO A 42 35.49 16.03 -1.85
C PRO A 42 34.46 17.06 -1.37
N VAL A 43 33.49 17.40 -2.22
CA VAL A 43 32.32 18.17 -1.78
C VAL A 43 31.32 17.21 -1.11
N VAL A 44 30.83 17.59 0.07
CA VAL A 44 29.75 16.90 0.77
C VAL A 44 28.45 17.66 0.52
N VAL A 45 27.46 16.97 -0.05
CA VAL A 45 26.11 17.49 -0.25
C VAL A 45 25.21 16.92 0.84
N VAL A 46 24.60 17.80 1.62
CA VAL A 46 23.68 17.44 2.69
C VAL A 46 22.26 17.52 2.17
N GLN A 47 21.55 16.39 2.20
CA GLN A 47 20.14 16.32 1.86
C GLN A 47 19.29 15.93 3.07
N VAL A 48 18.14 16.58 3.19
CA VAL A 48 17.10 16.26 4.18
C VAL A 48 15.82 15.94 3.43
N ASP A 49 15.26 14.76 3.69
CA ASP A 49 14.05 14.25 3.04
C ASP A 49 14.08 14.35 1.50
N GLY A 50 15.27 14.17 0.92
CA GLY A 50 15.54 14.23 -0.53
C GLY A 50 15.74 15.64 -1.09
N GLN A 51 15.63 16.69 -0.27
CA GLN A 51 15.93 18.06 -0.66
C GLN A 51 17.37 18.43 -0.29
N VAL A 52 18.13 18.98 -1.24
CA VAL A 52 19.47 19.53 -0.98
C VAL A 52 19.34 20.78 -0.10
N LEU A 53 19.97 20.75 1.08
CA LEU A 53 20.03 21.90 1.98
C LEU A 53 21.30 22.70 1.76
N GLU A 54 22.45 22.03 1.83
CA GLU A 54 23.74 22.71 1.84
C GLU A 54 24.82 21.84 1.18
N ARG A 55 25.89 22.51 0.76
CA ARG A 55 27.11 21.90 0.24
C ARG A 55 28.29 22.51 0.96
N PHE A 56 29.18 21.68 1.47
CA PHE A 56 30.41 22.14 2.14
C PHE A 56 31.60 21.28 1.71
N THR A 57 32.80 21.85 1.87
CA THR A 57 34.07 21.17 1.62
C THR A 57 34.77 20.99 2.98
N PRO A 58 34.94 19.75 3.47
CA PRO A 58 35.65 19.51 4.72
C PRO A 58 37.16 19.71 4.52
N THR A 59 37.92 19.84 5.62
CA THR A 59 39.39 19.89 5.58
C THR A 59 40.01 18.58 6.06
N SER A 60 41.33 18.47 6.00
CA SER A 60 42.08 17.35 6.56
C SER A 60 41.97 17.25 8.11
N SER A 61 41.44 18.28 8.76
CA SER A 61 41.21 18.37 10.21
C SER A 61 39.74 18.16 10.58
N TRP A 62 39.47 17.83 11.85
CA TRP A 62 38.11 17.77 12.36
C TRP A 62 37.50 19.17 12.44
N GLN A 63 36.36 19.38 11.80
CA GLN A 63 35.63 20.63 11.80
C GLN A 63 34.14 20.42 12.08
N THR A 64 33.55 21.41 12.74
CA THR A 64 32.13 21.43 13.06
C THR A 64 31.39 22.25 12.01
N PHE A 65 30.39 21.63 11.37
CA PHE A 65 29.49 22.28 10.43
C PHE A 65 28.10 22.40 11.06
N SER A 66 27.56 23.61 11.11
CA SER A 66 26.19 23.90 11.57
C SER A 66 25.31 24.31 10.40
N ILE A 67 24.26 23.54 10.17
CA ILE A 67 23.36 23.66 9.02
C ILE A 67 21.93 23.87 9.54
N PRO A 68 21.27 25.01 9.26
CA PRO A 68 19.88 25.19 9.62
C PRO A 68 18.99 24.32 8.73
N ILE A 69 18.09 23.55 9.34
CA ILE A 69 17.07 22.75 8.66
C ILE A 69 15.74 23.49 8.82
N PRO A 70 15.23 24.17 7.77
CA PRO A 70 13.95 24.84 7.86
C PRO A 70 12.80 23.83 7.97
N ALA A 71 11.73 24.21 8.66
CA ALA A 71 10.51 23.42 8.82
C ALA A 71 9.94 22.95 7.47
N SER A 72 10.08 23.78 6.42
CA SER A 72 9.61 23.49 5.06
C SER A 72 10.37 22.34 4.38
N ALA A 73 11.62 22.07 4.78
CA ALA A 73 12.40 20.95 4.26
C ALA A 73 12.05 19.61 4.92
N ARG A 74 11.34 19.63 6.06
CA ARG A 74 10.94 18.44 6.82
C ARG A 74 9.56 17.97 6.41
N ARG A 75 9.52 17.04 5.46
CA ARG A 75 8.29 16.52 4.88
C ARG A 75 7.67 15.39 5.70
N ASN A 76 8.46 14.72 6.54
CA ASN A 76 8.05 13.56 7.32
C ASN A 76 8.26 13.79 8.83
N ALA A 77 7.61 12.95 9.64
CA ALA A 77 7.79 12.94 11.10
C ALA A 77 9.18 12.41 11.52
N ASP A 78 9.81 11.65 10.63
CA ASP A 78 11.17 11.12 10.75
C ASP A 78 12.11 11.95 9.87
N LEU A 79 13.28 12.31 10.39
CA LEU A 79 14.27 13.08 9.64
C LEU A 79 15.20 12.13 8.86
N THR A 80 15.16 12.20 7.53
CA THR A 80 16.09 11.44 6.69
C THR A 80 17.23 12.32 6.23
N LEU A 81 18.39 12.18 6.90
CA LEU A 81 19.65 12.81 6.49
C LEU A 81 20.39 11.91 5.50
N GLN A 82 20.80 12.47 4.36
CA GLN A 82 21.74 11.83 3.43
C GLN A 82 22.96 12.74 3.23
N LEU A 83 24.14 12.15 3.39
CA LEU A 83 25.42 12.79 3.11
C LEU A 83 25.97 12.19 1.82
N ILE A 84 25.94 12.95 0.74
CA ILE A 84 26.43 12.51 -0.57
C ILE A 84 27.82 13.09 -0.75
N VAL A 85 28.82 12.21 -0.84
CA VAL A 85 30.21 12.59 -1.09
C VAL A 85 30.46 12.48 -2.59
N THR A 86 31.00 13.53 -3.19
CA THR A 86 31.18 13.64 -4.65
C THR A 86 32.36 12.84 -5.20
N ALA A 87 33.31 12.45 -4.34
CA ALA A 87 34.46 11.64 -4.70
C ALA A 87 34.90 10.75 -3.52
N THR A 88 35.71 9.73 -3.82
CA THR A 88 36.35 8.87 -2.82
C THR A 88 37.83 8.67 -3.15
N PHE A 89 38.64 8.33 -2.14
CA PHE A 89 40.05 7.93 -2.32
C PHE A 89 40.28 6.49 -1.85
N GLU A 90 41.37 5.87 -2.35
CA GLU A 90 41.76 4.49 -2.04
C GLU A 90 43.24 4.36 -1.60
N ALA A 91 44.04 5.41 -1.71
CA ALA A 91 45.45 5.34 -1.33
C ALA A 91 45.92 6.60 -0.63
N THR A 92 46.83 6.43 0.33
CA THR A 92 47.64 7.51 0.89
C THR A 92 49.11 7.12 0.86
N GLU A 93 50.00 8.06 1.17
CA GLU A 93 51.44 7.81 1.28
C GLU A 93 51.79 6.70 2.29
N ARG A 94 50.92 6.44 3.26
CA ARG A 94 51.08 5.39 4.28
C ARG A 94 50.78 3.98 3.76
N GLY A 95 50.12 3.87 2.61
CA GLY A 95 49.84 2.60 1.96
C GLY A 95 48.50 2.58 1.20
N PRO A 96 48.36 1.63 0.28
CA PRO A 96 47.11 1.42 -0.46
C PRO A 96 46.04 0.76 0.42
N ASP A 97 44.78 1.13 0.20
CA ASP A 97 43.60 0.48 0.79
C ASP A 97 42.44 0.55 -0.20
N PRO A 98 42.13 -0.54 -0.90
CA PRO A 98 41.23 -0.57 -2.06
C PRO A 98 39.76 -0.26 -1.74
N ARG A 99 39.42 0.08 -0.49
CA ARG A 99 38.07 0.46 -0.10
C ARG A 99 37.87 1.96 -0.39
N PRO A 100 36.83 2.34 -1.14
CA PRO A 100 36.56 3.74 -1.42
C PRO A 100 36.17 4.48 -0.13
N LYS A 101 36.90 5.55 0.19
CA LYS A 101 36.68 6.37 1.39
C LYS A 101 36.20 7.77 0.98
N GLY A 102 35.04 8.17 1.49
CA GLY A 102 34.52 9.53 1.37
C GLY A 102 35.05 10.41 2.49
N VAL A 103 34.19 10.76 3.44
CA VAL A 103 34.53 11.59 4.61
C VAL A 103 34.40 10.81 5.91
N ARG A 104 35.03 11.29 6.97
CA ARG A 104 34.89 10.77 8.33
C ARG A 104 33.88 11.61 9.10
N LEU A 105 33.01 10.93 9.82
CA LEU A 105 31.98 11.55 10.64
C LEU A 105 32.12 11.04 12.06
N ALA A 106 32.38 11.95 13.00
CA ALA A 106 32.51 11.62 14.41
C ALA A 106 31.20 11.83 15.19
N GLN A 107 30.46 12.89 14.85
CA GLN A 107 29.25 13.27 15.58
C GLN A 107 28.22 13.88 14.64
N ILE A 108 26.95 13.52 14.89
CA ILE A 108 25.78 14.25 14.39
C ILE A 108 24.97 14.65 15.61
N ASN A 109 24.62 15.93 15.71
CA ASN A 109 23.70 16.45 16.68
C ASN A 109 22.56 17.17 15.96
N VAL A 110 21.34 17.01 16.46
CA VAL A 110 20.16 17.69 15.93
C VAL A 110 19.46 18.35 17.10
N THR A 111 19.47 19.68 17.10
CA THR A 111 18.93 20.50 18.18
C THR A 111 17.87 21.46 17.67
N ALA A 112 17.14 22.06 18.60
CA ALA A 112 16.38 23.27 18.26
C ALA A 112 17.36 24.36 17.80
N PRO A 113 16.95 25.26 16.88
CA PRO A 113 17.75 26.42 16.54
C PRO A 113 18.01 27.25 17.80
N PRO A 114 19.15 27.95 17.89
CA PRO A 114 19.42 28.88 18.97
C PRO A 114 18.38 30.01 18.89
N GLY A 115 17.41 29.95 19.80
CA GLY A 115 16.25 30.83 19.85
C GLY A 115 15.58 30.76 21.21
N ASP A 116 14.45 31.44 21.38
CA ASP A 116 13.73 31.51 22.66
C ASP A 116 13.31 30.10 23.11
N PRO A 117 13.80 29.59 24.26
CA PRO A 117 13.49 28.24 24.77
C PRO A 117 12.00 28.01 25.03
N LEU A 118 11.19 29.08 25.00
CA LEU A 118 9.73 29.03 25.14
C LEU A 118 8.99 28.76 23.83
N THR A 119 9.68 28.71 22.68
CA THR A 119 9.03 28.45 21.39
C THR A 119 8.48 27.02 21.39
N PRO A 120 7.15 26.82 21.37
CA PRO A 120 6.56 25.50 21.49
C PRO A 120 6.89 24.68 20.24
N GLN A 121 7.68 23.63 20.42
CA GLN A 121 7.89 22.65 19.36
C GLN A 121 6.68 21.74 19.25
N PRO A 122 6.22 21.41 18.02
CA PRO A 122 5.13 20.48 17.83
C PRO A 122 5.50 19.13 18.46
N PRO A 123 4.59 18.51 19.22
CA PRO A 123 4.88 17.23 19.86
C PRO A 123 5.12 16.16 18.80
N ALA A 124 5.96 15.18 19.14
CA ALA A 124 6.18 14.02 18.29
C ALA A 124 4.93 13.12 18.30
N TRP A 125 3.91 13.50 17.51
CA TRP A 125 2.57 12.89 17.52
C TRP A 125 2.58 11.37 17.36
N GLN A 126 3.52 10.85 16.57
CA GLN A 126 3.70 9.41 16.43
C GLN A 126 4.16 8.74 17.73
N ALA A 127 5.15 9.30 18.42
CA ALA A 127 5.60 8.79 19.72
C ALA A 127 4.49 8.90 20.78
N VAL A 128 3.73 10.00 20.77
CA VAL A 128 2.56 10.17 21.64
C VAL A 128 1.51 9.09 21.33
N GLY A 129 1.18 8.87 20.06
CA GLY A 129 0.22 7.84 19.65
C GLY A 129 0.67 6.43 20.03
N LEU A 130 1.94 6.08 19.80
CA LEU A 130 2.50 4.80 20.22
C LEU A 130 2.44 4.63 21.73
N LEU A 131 2.79 5.67 22.50
CA LEU A 131 2.67 5.66 23.95
C LEU A 131 1.22 5.45 24.38
N THR A 132 0.26 6.17 23.81
CA THR A 132 -1.17 6.02 24.12
C THR A 132 -1.64 4.59 23.88
N VAL A 133 -1.31 4.01 22.73
CA VAL A 133 -1.68 2.62 22.40
C VAL A 133 -1.03 1.65 23.39
N ALA A 134 0.26 1.79 23.70
CA ALA A 134 0.94 0.94 24.66
C ALA A 134 0.31 1.02 26.06
N VAL A 135 -0.02 2.24 26.52
CA VAL A 135 -0.67 2.49 27.81
C VAL A 135 -2.06 1.84 27.88
N VAL A 136 -2.87 1.96 26.81
CA VAL A 136 -4.19 1.32 26.74
C VAL A 136 -4.06 -0.20 26.77
N LEU A 137 -3.19 -0.78 25.96
CA LEU A 137 -2.99 -2.24 25.93
C LEU A 137 -2.50 -2.77 27.28
N TRP A 138 -1.58 -2.05 27.92
CA TRP A 138 -1.08 -2.37 29.25
C TRP A 138 -2.19 -2.32 30.31
N TYR A 139 -3.03 -1.27 30.29
CA TYR A 139 -4.16 -1.14 31.21
C TYR A 139 -5.16 -2.29 31.06
N VAL A 140 -5.54 -2.63 29.82
CA VAL A 140 -6.47 -3.75 29.53
C VAL A 140 -5.88 -5.07 30.01
N LEU A 141 -4.57 -5.29 29.80
CA LEU A 141 -3.87 -6.47 30.28
C LEU A 141 -3.89 -6.54 31.80
N LEU A 142 -3.59 -5.42 32.49
CA LEU A 142 -3.57 -5.36 33.95
C LEU A 142 -4.94 -5.56 34.57
N ILE A 143 -6.01 -5.00 34.00
CA ILE A 143 -7.39 -5.27 34.46
C ILE A 143 -7.64 -6.78 34.44
N ARG A 144 -7.23 -7.45 33.35
CA ARG A 144 -7.43 -8.89 33.20
C ARG A 144 -6.62 -9.71 34.20
N VAL A 145 -5.36 -9.34 34.45
CA VAL A 145 -4.44 -10.10 35.31
C VAL A 145 -4.67 -9.85 36.79
N THR A 146 -4.92 -8.59 37.17
CA THR A 146 -5.02 -8.19 38.59
C THR A 146 -6.45 -8.22 39.13
N ALA A 147 -7.47 -8.17 38.25
CA ALA A 147 -8.88 -8.03 38.61
C ALA A 147 -9.19 -6.81 39.53
N SER A 148 -8.30 -5.82 39.60
CA SER A 148 -8.43 -4.64 40.46
C SER A 148 -8.23 -3.36 39.65
N TYR A 149 -9.30 -2.57 39.52
CA TYR A 149 -9.25 -1.29 38.79
C TYR A 149 -8.28 -0.28 39.41
N PRO A 150 -8.24 -0.06 40.74
CA PRO A 150 -7.33 0.90 41.34
C PRO A 150 -5.85 0.53 41.14
N LEU A 151 -5.51 -0.77 41.32
CA LEU A 151 -4.15 -1.25 41.12
C LEU A 151 -3.72 -1.17 39.65
N SER A 152 -4.61 -1.54 38.73
CA SER A 152 -4.37 -1.44 37.28
C SER A 152 -4.12 -0.01 36.85
N PHE A 153 -4.89 0.94 37.39
CA PHE A 153 -4.72 2.37 37.10
C PHE A 153 -3.37 2.88 37.62
N LEU A 154 -3.02 2.58 38.88
CA LEU A 154 -1.76 3.00 39.48
C LEU A 154 -0.55 2.49 38.68
N LEU A 155 -0.50 1.18 38.38
CA LEU A 155 0.59 0.57 37.63
C LEU A 155 0.67 1.10 36.19
N THR A 156 -0.48 1.41 35.59
CA THR A 156 -0.53 2.02 34.25
C THR A 156 0.01 3.44 34.26
N ALA A 157 -0.38 4.26 35.24
CA ALA A 157 0.12 5.62 35.38
C ALA A 157 1.63 5.65 35.61
N LEU A 158 2.16 4.74 36.44
CA LEU A 158 3.60 4.59 36.66
C LEU A 158 4.33 4.17 35.38
N ALA A 159 3.81 3.19 34.64
CA ALA A 159 4.40 2.76 33.37
C ALA A 159 4.37 3.87 32.30
N ALA A 160 3.25 4.60 32.20
CA ALA A 160 3.10 5.74 31.30
C ALA A 160 4.10 6.85 31.65
N GLY A 161 4.26 7.18 32.93
CA GLY A 161 5.24 8.15 33.41
C GLY A 161 6.67 7.73 33.10
N ALA A 162 7.03 6.48 33.37
CA ALA A 162 8.37 5.94 33.05
C ALA A 162 8.66 5.99 31.54
N ALA A 163 7.69 5.58 30.71
CA ALA A 163 7.83 5.62 29.25
C ALA A 163 7.90 7.05 28.70
N ALA A 164 7.13 7.99 29.27
CA ALA A 164 7.19 9.41 28.93
C ALA A 164 8.56 10.03 29.29
N THR A 165 9.08 9.75 30.48
CA THR A 165 10.44 10.17 30.88
C THR A 165 11.50 9.56 29.97
N GLY A 166 11.36 8.27 29.62
CA GLY A 166 12.23 7.62 28.64
C GLY A 166 12.18 8.32 27.27
N LEU A 167 10.99 8.67 26.78
CA LEU A 167 10.82 9.43 25.54
C LEU A 167 11.44 10.84 25.59
N ALA A 168 11.51 11.45 26.78
CA ALA A 168 12.17 12.74 26.97
C ALA A 168 13.70 12.61 26.93
N LEU A 169 14.27 11.58 27.59
CA LEU A 169 15.72 11.42 27.76
C LEU A 169 16.38 10.66 26.60
N ALA A 170 15.68 9.69 26.02
CA ALA A 170 16.23 8.74 25.05
C ALA A 170 15.24 8.50 23.90
N ARG A 171 14.71 9.59 23.33
CA ARG A 171 13.61 9.58 22.35
C ARG A 171 13.78 8.58 21.21
N ILE A 172 14.98 8.54 20.61
CA ILE A 172 15.29 7.67 19.46
C ILE A 172 15.12 6.20 19.83
N TRP A 173 15.71 5.79 20.95
CA TRP A 173 15.66 4.42 21.45
C TRP A 173 14.26 4.04 21.91
N MET A 174 13.60 4.93 22.67
CA MET A 174 12.27 4.67 23.20
C MET A 174 11.19 4.61 22.13
N GLY A 175 11.31 5.35 21.03
CA GLY A 175 10.41 5.24 19.89
C GLY A 175 10.42 3.85 19.26
N ALA A 176 11.60 3.25 19.08
CA ALA A 176 11.74 1.88 18.60
C ALA A 176 11.24 0.86 19.64
N THR A 177 11.60 1.04 20.92
CA THR A 177 11.18 0.16 22.01
C THR A 177 9.67 0.12 22.19
N LEU A 178 8.97 1.25 22.03
CA LEU A 178 7.51 1.31 22.13
C LEU A 178 6.81 0.41 21.10
N GLN A 179 7.32 0.33 19.87
CA GLN A 179 6.74 -0.55 18.85
C GLN A 179 6.87 -2.02 19.25
N VAL A 180 8.03 -2.41 19.79
CA VAL A 180 8.28 -3.76 20.31
C VAL A 180 7.38 -4.05 21.51
N ILE A 181 7.26 -3.11 22.44
CA ILE A 181 6.37 -3.21 23.61
C ILE A 181 4.94 -3.45 23.16
N ILE A 182 4.41 -2.69 22.20
CA ILE A 182 3.06 -2.89 21.67
C ILE A 182 2.89 -4.32 21.14
N GLY A 183 3.85 -4.83 20.36
CA GLY A 183 3.82 -6.21 19.87
C GLY A 183 3.77 -7.25 20.99
N VAL A 184 4.63 -7.09 22.01
CA VAL A 184 4.64 -7.96 23.19
C VAL A 184 3.33 -7.88 23.97
N LEU A 185 2.78 -6.69 24.16
CA LEU A 185 1.50 -6.47 24.85
C LEU A 185 0.32 -7.11 24.11
N LEU A 186 0.30 -7.03 22.78
CA LEU A 186 -0.71 -7.70 21.96
C LEU A 186 -0.65 -9.22 22.15
N VAL A 187 0.54 -9.81 22.09
CA VAL A 187 0.73 -11.25 22.35
C VAL A 187 0.29 -11.61 23.77
N ALA A 188 0.71 -10.83 24.77
CA ALA A 188 0.31 -11.05 26.16
C ALA A 188 -1.20 -10.96 26.36
N LEU A 189 -1.87 -10.02 25.68
CA LEU A 189 -3.33 -9.91 25.69
C LEU A 189 -3.99 -11.13 25.07
N VAL A 190 -3.52 -11.61 23.92
CA VAL A 190 -4.03 -12.85 23.30
C VAL A 190 -3.90 -14.03 24.25
N VAL A 191 -2.77 -14.15 24.95
CA VAL A 191 -2.54 -15.21 25.95
C VAL A 191 -3.48 -15.05 27.16
N ALA A 192 -3.57 -13.84 27.73
CA ALA A 192 -4.41 -13.55 28.90
C ALA A 192 -5.92 -13.70 28.61
N TRP A 193 -6.32 -13.51 27.36
CA TRP A 193 -7.68 -13.67 26.86
C TRP A 193 -7.91 -14.97 26.08
N SER A 194 -6.94 -15.89 26.09
CA SER A 194 -7.00 -17.12 25.31
C SER A 194 -8.24 -17.97 25.61
N GLY A 195 -8.62 -18.10 26.88
CA GLY A 195 -9.83 -18.83 27.28
C GLY A 195 -11.11 -18.26 26.66
N PRO A 196 -11.45 -16.98 26.92
CA PRO A 196 -12.58 -16.31 26.26
C PRO A 196 -12.51 -16.32 24.73
N LEU A 197 -11.33 -16.10 24.15
CA LEU A 197 -11.13 -16.12 22.70
C LEU A 197 -11.38 -17.51 22.10
N LEU A 198 -10.84 -18.57 22.70
CA LEU A 198 -11.09 -19.95 22.28
C LEU A 198 -12.55 -20.34 22.49
N GLY A 199 -13.19 -19.89 23.57
CA GLY A 199 -14.62 -20.06 23.80
C GLY A 199 -15.46 -19.40 22.69
N PHE A 200 -15.13 -18.16 22.34
CA PHE A 200 -15.76 -17.44 21.24
C PHE A 200 -15.55 -18.16 19.90
N VAL A 201 -14.31 -18.54 19.57
CA VAL A 201 -14.00 -19.28 18.34
C VAL A 201 -14.73 -20.62 18.30
N ARG A 202 -14.78 -21.37 19.39
CA ARG A 202 -15.54 -22.63 19.48
C ARG A 202 -17.03 -22.41 19.27
N GLN A 203 -17.61 -21.38 19.89
CA GLN A 203 -19.03 -21.03 19.70
C GLN A 203 -19.30 -20.61 18.25
N LEU A 204 -18.39 -19.87 17.64
CA LEU A 204 -18.51 -19.41 16.25
C LEU A 204 -18.40 -20.59 15.28
N LEU A 205 -17.45 -21.51 15.49
CA LEU A 205 -17.31 -22.76 14.73
C LEU A 205 -18.53 -23.67 14.92
N HIS A 206 -19.02 -23.81 16.15
CA HIS A 206 -20.21 -24.62 16.42
C HIS A 206 -21.44 -24.05 15.70
N ARG A 207 -21.64 -22.73 15.73
CA ARG A 207 -22.71 -22.07 14.97
C ARG A 207 -22.54 -22.21 13.45
N TYR A 208 -21.30 -22.18 12.96
CA TYR A 208 -20.98 -22.36 11.55
C TYR A 208 -21.29 -23.77 11.06
N VAL A 209 -20.87 -24.80 11.81
CA VAL A 209 -21.13 -26.21 11.49
C VAL A 209 -22.63 -26.53 11.47
N HIS A 210 -23.43 -25.83 12.27
CA HIS A 210 -24.89 -26.02 12.32
C HIS A 210 -25.66 -25.10 11.34
N GLY A 211 -24.99 -24.45 10.38
CA GLY A 211 -25.63 -23.64 9.34
C GLY A 211 -26.17 -22.28 9.81
N HIS A 212 -26.03 -21.95 11.10
CA HIS A 212 -26.49 -20.68 11.69
C HIS A 212 -25.49 -19.53 11.56
N ALA A 213 -24.40 -19.70 10.80
CA ALA A 213 -23.32 -18.71 10.74
C ALA A 213 -22.84 -18.31 9.34
N LEU A 214 -23.60 -18.61 8.28
CA LEU A 214 -23.38 -17.96 6.98
C LEU A 214 -23.32 -16.44 7.16
N THR A 215 -24.21 -15.94 8.02
CA THR A 215 -24.34 -14.56 8.48
C THR A 215 -23.05 -14.02 9.12
N TYR A 216 -22.42 -14.77 10.04
CA TYR A 216 -21.16 -14.35 10.68
C TYR A 216 -19.96 -14.46 9.73
N ALA A 217 -19.97 -15.43 8.81
CA ALA A 217 -18.94 -15.56 7.79
C ALA A 217 -19.00 -14.38 6.80
N LEU A 218 -20.20 -13.99 6.36
CA LEU A 218 -20.42 -12.81 5.51
C LEU A 218 -20.02 -11.51 6.21
N VAL A 219 -20.37 -11.35 7.48
CA VAL A 219 -19.92 -10.20 8.29
C VAL A 219 -18.40 -10.20 8.47
N GLY A 220 -17.78 -11.35 8.70
CA GLY A 220 -16.33 -11.48 8.79
C GLY A 220 -15.61 -11.13 7.48
N VAL A 221 -16.14 -11.58 6.33
CA VAL A 221 -15.65 -11.21 5.01
C VAL A 221 -15.84 -9.71 4.75
N ALA A 222 -16.97 -9.13 5.14
CA ALA A 222 -17.21 -7.69 5.02
C ALA A 222 -16.22 -6.88 5.86
N PHE A 223 -15.94 -7.29 7.11
CA PHE A 223 -14.92 -6.64 7.95
C PHE A 223 -13.49 -6.84 7.42
N ALA A 224 -13.17 -8.01 6.89
CA ALA A 224 -11.87 -8.26 6.27
C ALA A 224 -11.69 -7.37 5.02
N TRP A 225 -12.71 -7.29 4.17
CA TRP A 225 -12.72 -6.41 3.01
C TRP A 225 -12.61 -4.94 3.42
N LEU A 226 -13.40 -4.51 4.42
CA LEU A 226 -13.31 -3.17 5.00
C LEU A 226 -11.89 -2.86 5.51
N GLY A 227 -11.28 -3.81 6.23
CA GLY A 227 -9.91 -3.72 6.70
C GLY A 227 -8.91 -3.57 5.56
N THR A 228 -9.08 -4.30 4.46
CA THR A 228 -8.24 -4.14 3.26
C THR A 228 -8.43 -2.78 2.58
N VAL A 229 -9.66 -2.28 2.48
CA VAL A 229 -9.95 -0.95 1.92
C VAL A 229 -9.32 0.15 2.78
N VAL A 230 -9.49 0.07 4.11
CA VAL A 230 -8.88 1.03 5.05
C VAL A 230 -7.36 0.94 4.99
N ALA A 231 -6.77 -0.26 4.98
CA ALA A 231 -5.32 -0.44 4.89
C ALA A 231 -4.76 0.13 3.58
N GLN A 232 -5.41 -0.13 2.45
CA GLN A 232 -5.03 0.46 1.16
C GLN A 232 -5.12 1.98 1.18
N GLN A 233 -6.16 2.53 1.82
CA GLN A 233 -6.35 3.97 1.87
C GLN A 233 -5.37 4.66 2.83
N VAL A 234 -5.05 4.05 3.98
CA VAL A 234 -3.97 4.49 4.88
C VAL A 234 -2.62 4.41 4.19
N GLN A 235 -2.38 3.38 3.38
CA GLN A 235 -1.14 3.25 2.61
C GLN A 235 -1.05 4.33 1.53
N ARG A 236 -2.15 4.65 0.85
CA ARG A 236 -2.23 5.79 -0.09
C ARG A 236 -2.00 7.13 0.62
N TRP A 237 -2.58 7.33 1.81
CA TRP A 237 -2.36 8.51 2.65
C TRP A 237 -0.92 8.66 3.17
N ARG A 238 -0.20 7.54 3.34
CA ARG A 238 1.23 7.58 3.68
C ARG A 238 2.11 7.94 2.48
N VAL A 239 1.69 7.62 1.26
CA VAL A 239 2.48 7.83 0.04
C VAL A 239 2.18 9.19 -0.61
N GLN A 240 0.95 9.69 -0.49
CA GLN A 240 0.55 11.02 -0.92
C GLN A 240 0.30 11.88 0.32
N GLN A 241 1.08 12.95 0.50
CA GLN A 241 0.86 13.91 1.58
C GLN A 241 -0.61 14.41 1.58
N PRO A 242 -1.19 14.72 2.75
CA PRO A 242 -2.53 15.27 2.82
C PRO A 242 -2.50 16.69 2.28
N ASP A 243 -2.68 16.84 0.97
CA ASP A 243 -3.28 18.06 0.47
C ASP A 243 -4.75 18.02 0.91
N PHE A 244 -5.12 18.85 1.88
CA PHE A 244 -6.51 18.98 2.33
C PHE A 244 -7.45 19.38 1.16
N SER A 245 -6.89 19.80 0.01
CA SER A 245 -7.62 19.94 -1.25
C SER A 245 -8.22 18.61 -1.76
N ILE A 246 -7.61 17.45 -1.48
CA ILE A 246 -8.12 16.12 -1.87
C ILE A 246 -9.34 15.76 -1.04
N VAL A 247 -9.34 16.09 0.26
CA VAL A 247 -10.53 15.94 1.11
C VAL A 247 -11.64 16.81 0.51
N HIS A 248 -11.36 18.07 0.16
CA HIS A 248 -12.31 18.99 -0.48
C HIS A 248 -12.81 18.55 -1.87
N ASN A 249 -11.96 17.95 -2.69
CA ASN A 249 -12.26 17.52 -4.06
C ASN A 249 -12.89 16.11 -4.14
N LEU A 250 -12.76 15.29 -3.10
CA LEU A 250 -13.43 13.98 -2.94
C LEU A 250 -14.52 14.02 -1.84
N PHE A 251 -15.07 15.21 -1.55
CA PHE A 251 -16.08 15.40 -0.50
C PHE A 251 -17.31 14.48 -0.62
N PRO A 252 -17.81 14.09 -1.81
CA PRO A 252 -18.92 13.13 -1.86
C PRO A 252 -18.45 11.75 -1.38
N ASP A 253 -17.33 11.25 -1.90
CA ASP A 253 -16.94 9.85 -1.73
C ASP A 253 -16.35 9.57 -0.34
N SER A 254 -15.55 10.48 0.20
CA SER A 254 -14.96 10.34 1.55
C SER A 254 -15.97 10.55 2.67
N LEU A 255 -16.93 11.46 2.50
CA LEU A 255 -18.06 11.63 3.41
C LEU A 255 -19.00 10.43 3.33
N LEU A 256 -19.31 9.92 2.14
CA LEU A 256 -20.15 8.73 1.96
C LEU A 256 -19.48 7.48 2.57
N ILE A 257 -18.19 7.27 2.33
CA ILE A 257 -17.42 6.17 2.92
C ILE A 257 -17.32 6.36 4.44
N GLY A 258 -17.08 7.58 4.92
CA GLY A 258 -17.04 7.91 6.35
C GLY A 258 -18.39 7.70 7.04
N LEU A 259 -19.50 8.14 6.43
CA LEU A 259 -20.87 7.92 6.91
C LEU A 259 -21.25 6.45 6.85
N LEU A 260 -20.82 5.71 5.83
CA LEU A 260 -21.01 4.26 5.74
C LEU A 260 -20.23 3.54 6.84
N LEU A 261 -18.96 3.90 7.07
CA LEU A 261 -18.11 3.32 8.11
C LEU A 261 -18.63 3.64 9.52
N VAL A 262 -18.98 4.89 9.79
CA VAL A 262 -19.58 5.32 11.06
C VAL A 262 -20.97 4.71 11.23
N GLY A 263 -21.74 4.59 10.15
CA GLY A 263 -23.04 3.93 10.12
C GLY A 263 -22.93 2.44 10.45
N LEU A 264 -21.98 1.72 9.83
CA LEU A 264 -21.70 0.31 10.11
C LEU A 264 -21.14 0.10 11.51
N LEU A 265 -20.28 1.01 11.99
CA LEU A 265 -19.74 0.98 13.34
C LEU A 265 -20.85 1.26 14.38
N ALA A 266 -21.72 2.24 14.13
CA ALA A 266 -22.88 2.53 14.95
C ALA A 266 -23.88 1.37 14.92
N LEU A 267 -24.10 0.73 13.77
CA LEU A 267 -24.91 -0.48 13.66
C LEU A 267 -24.31 -1.63 14.47
N ALA A 268 -22.99 -1.82 14.39
CA ALA A 268 -22.27 -2.83 15.16
C ALA A 268 -22.28 -2.56 16.67
N LEU A 269 -22.20 -1.31 17.09
CA LEU A 269 -22.21 -0.89 18.50
C LEU A 269 -23.64 -0.90 19.10
N VAL A 270 -24.65 -0.47 18.34
CA VAL A 270 -26.04 -0.33 18.81
C VAL A 270 -26.82 -1.64 18.69
N LEU A 271 -26.61 -2.41 17.62
CA LEU A 271 -27.37 -3.63 17.31
C LEU A 271 -26.56 -4.92 17.50
N GLY A 272 -25.31 -4.83 17.99
CA GLY A 272 -24.30 -5.89 17.92
C GLY A 272 -24.66 -7.26 18.48
N ARG A 273 -25.47 -7.34 19.56
CA ARG A 273 -25.74 -8.64 20.19
C ARG A 273 -26.94 -9.39 19.62
N GLU A 274 -27.91 -8.68 19.03
CA GLU A 274 -29.17 -9.28 18.53
C GLU A 274 -29.66 -8.73 17.18
N GLY A 275 -29.36 -7.48 16.84
CA GLY A 275 -29.88 -6.83 15.63
C GLY A 275 -29.04 -7.05 14.37
N LEU A 276 -27.71 -7.16 14.49
CA LEU A 276 -26.84 -7.50 13.36
C LEU A 276 -27.18 -8.88 12.76
N PRO A 277 -27.35 -9.94 13.59
CA PRO A 277 -27.84 -11.23 13.10
C PRO A 277 -29.23 -11.13 12.47
N ARG A 278 -30.20 -10.44 13.10
CA ARG A 278 -31.57 -10.31 12.56
C ARG A 278 -31.63 -9.58 11.21
N ILE A 279 -30.84 -8.52 11.03
CA ILE A 279 -30.80 -7.79 9.75
C ILE A 279 -30.20 -8.68 8.67
N ALA A 280 -29.12 -9.38 8.99
CA ALA A 280 -28.44 -10.21 8.02
C ALA A 280 -29.22 -11.51 7.72
N ASP A 281 -29.91 -12.09 8.69
CA ASP A 281 -30.91 -13.16 8.48
C ASP A 281 -32.06 -12.65 7.62
N GLY A 282 -32.56 -11.43 7.86
CA GLY A 282 -33.58 -10.79 7.01
C GLY A 282 -33.11 -10.52 5.58
N ILE A 283 -31.83 -10.18 5.37
CA ILE A 283 -31.23 -10.03 4.04
C ILE A 283 -31.09 -11.41 3.36
N VAL A 284 -30.65 -12.42 4.09
CA VAL A 284 -30.52 -13.79 3.57
C VAL A 284 -31.89 -14.38 3.23
N ASP A 285 -32.90 -14.19 4.07
CA ASP A 285 -34.27 -14.62 3.81
C ASP A 285 -34.88 -13.84 2.64
N PHE A 286 -34.59 -12.54 2.54
CA PHE A 286 -35.02 -11.72 1.42
C PHE A 286 -34.37 -12.20 0.11
N ILE A 287 -33.05 -12.40 0.07
CA ILE A 287 -32.30 -12.84 -1.13
C ILE A 287 -32.60 -14.29 -1.49
N GLY A 288 -32.65 -15.17 -0.49
CA GLY A 288 -32.93 -16.60 -0.61
C GLY A 288 -34.38 -16.91 -0.93
N GLY A 289 -35.28 -15.93 -0.80
CA GLY A 289 -36.66 -16.05 -1.24
C GLY A 289 -36.75 -16.32 -2.74
N PRO A 290 -37.63 -17.24 -3.21
CA PRO A 290 -37.67 -17.66 -4.61
C PRO A 290 -37.97 -16.51 -5.59
N ARG A 291 -38.71 -15.48 -5.15
CA ARG A 291 -39.02 -14.30 -5.97
C ARG A 291 -37.83 -13.36 -6.10
N SER A 292 -37.07 -13.18 -5.03
CA SER A 292 -35.90 -12.31 -5.01
C SER A 292 -34.70 -12.96 -5.66
N ALA A 293 -34.53 -14.27 -5.49
CA ALA A 293 -33.55 -15.06 -6.23
C ALA A 293 -33.80 -14.97 -7.75
N LEU A 294 -35.06 -15.07 -8.17
CA LEU A 294 -35.44 -14.86 -9.58
C LEU A 294 -35.16 -13.42 -10.03
N LEU A 295 -35.51 -12.42 -9.22
CA LEU A 295 -35.24 -11.01 -9.54
C LEU A 295 -33.73 -10.76 -9.68
N LEU A 296 -32.92 -11.27 -8.77
CA LEU A 296 -31.46 -11.17 -8.81
C LEU A 296 -30.88 -11.89 -10.01
N LEU A 297 -31.39 -13.08 -10.34
CA LEU A 297 -30.99 -13.81 -11.54
C LEU A 297 -31.31 -13.01 -12.81
N VAL A 298 -32.50 -12.41 -12.89
CA VAL A 298 -32.91 -11.59 -14.03
C VAL A 298 -32.06 -10.32 -14.13
N VAL A 299 -31.80 -9.63 -13.01
CA VAL A 299 -31.02 -8.40 -12.99
C VAL A 299 -29.55 -8.68 -13.30
N LEU A 300 -28.91 -9.62 -12.58
CA LEU A 300 -27.50 -9.95 -12.78
C LEU A 300 -27.28 -10.62 -14.14
N GLY A 301 -28.18 -11.52 -14.54
CA GLY A 301 -28.17 -12.11 -15.87
C GLY A 301 -28.36 -11.06 -16.96
N GLY A 302 -29.28 -10.12 -16.77
CA GLY A 302 -29.49 -9.00 -17.70
C GLY A 302 -28.29 -8.07 -17.80
N LEU A 303 -27.64 -7.74 -16.68
CA LEU A 303 -26.42 -6.95 -16.64
C LEU A 303 -25.26 -7.67 -17.34
N TRP A 304 -25.09 -8.97 -17.07
CA TRP A 304 -24.07 -9.79 -17.70
C TRP A 304 -24.28 -9.90 -19.22
N LEU A 305 -25.51 -10.23 -19.64
CA LEU A 305 -25.87 -10.30 -21.06
C LEU A 305 -25.70 -8.93 -21.75
N GLY A 306 -26.08 -7.84 -21.09
CA GLY A 306 -25.89 -6.48 -21.59
C GLY A 306 -24.41 -6.15 -21.78
N TYR A 307 -23.57 -6.51 -20.81
CA TYR A 307 -22.12 -6.34 -20.90
C TYR A 307 -21.52 -7.14 -22.06
N GLU A 308 -21.87 -8.43 -22.22
CA GLU A 308 -21.42 -9.26 -23.34
C GLU A 308 -21.84 -8.67 -24.69
N ILE A 309 -23.08 -8.18 -24.83
CA ILE A 309 -23.54 -7.51 -26.05
C ILE A 309 -22.70 -6.26 -26.37
N ILE A 310 -22.38 -5.44 -25.36
CA ILE A 310 -21.55 -4.24 -25.52
C ILE A 310 -20.14 -4.63 -25.98
N VAL A 311 -19.53 -5.63 -25.35
CA VAL A 311 -18.18 -6.11 -25.73
C VAL A 311 -18.16 -6.68 -27.14
N ILE A 312 -19.14 -7.51 -27.51
CA ILE A 312 -19.24 -8.12 -28.83
C ILE A 312 -19.45 -7.07 -29.91
N SER A 313 -20.29 -6.07 -29.65
CA SER A 313 -20.59 -4.99 -30.60
C SER A 313 -19.45 -3.98 -30.74
N ALA A 314 -18.68 -3.73 -29.68
CA ALA A 314 -17.58 -2.77 -29.70
C ALA A 314 -16.31 -3.30 -30.39
N LEU A 315 -16.10 -4.61 -30.44
CA LEU A 315 -14.89 -5.22 -31.01
C LEU A 315 -15.01 -5.41 -32.54
N PRO A 316 -14.22 -4.70 -33.38
CA PRO A 316 -14.35 -4.72 -34.84
C PRO A 316 -13.75 -5.97 -35.51
N TYR A 317 -13.29 -6.94 -34.73
CA TYR A 317 -12.71 -8.19 -35.20
C TYR A 317 -13.34 -9.40 -34.47
N VAL A 318 -13.23 -10.58 -35.08
CA VAL A 318 -13.79 -11.84 -34.54
C VAL A 318 -12.88 -12.46 -33.47
N GLY A 319 -11.57 -12.35 -33.66
CA GLY A 319 -10.54 -12.93 -32.80
C GLY A 319 -9.27 -13.20 -33.61
N HIS A 320 -8.32 -13.93 -33.03
CA HIS A 320 -7.09 -14.37 -33.68
C HIS A 320 -7.08 -15.90 -33.85
N ALA A 321 -6.32 -16.39 -34.84
CA ALA A 321 -6.17 -17.82 -35.13
C ALA A 321 -7.51 -18.56 -35.30
N ASP A 322 -7.80 -19.54 -34.44
CA ASP A 322 -8.92 -20.48 -34.57
C ASP A 322 -10.28 -19.79 -34.67
N TYR A 323 -10.48 -18.68 -33.97
CA TYR A 323 -11.74 -17.91 -34.01
C TYR A 323 -11.99 -17.29 -35.39
N ALA A 324 -10.94 -16.75 -36.01
CA ALA A 324 -11.01 -16.17 -37.35
C ALA A 324 -11.18 -17.28 -38.40
N ASP A 325 -10.47 -18.39 -38.23
CA ASP A 325 -10.53 -19.55 -39.11
C ASP A 325 -11.95 -20.15 -39.13
N ASN A 326 -12.56 -20.34 -37.95
CA ASN A 326 -13.94 -20.81 -37.82
C ASN A 326 -14.96 -19.85 -38.46
N ALA A 327 -14.75 -18.54 -38.36
CA ALA A 327 -15.60 -17.55 -39.02
C ALA A 327 -15.46 -17.55 -40.55
N VAL A 328 -14.25 -17.79 -41.08
CA VAL A 328 -14.02 -17.94 -42.53
C VAL A 328 -14.70 -19.21 -43.05
N VAL A 329 -14.56 -20.33 -42.34
CA VAL A 329 -15.26 -21.58 -42.70
C VAL A 329 -16.77 -21.38 -42.65
N ALA A 330 -17.30 -20.76 -41.60
CA ALA A 330 -18.72 -20.47 -41.48
C ALA A 330 -19.24 -19.57 -42.61
N ARG A 331 -18.47 -18.54 -43.01
CA ARG A 331 -18.78 -17.71 -44.18
C ARG A 331 -18.83 -18.53 -45.46
N ASN A 332 -17.86 -19.43 -45.65
CA ASN A 332 -17.80 -20.29 -46.83
C ASN A 332 -18.93 -21.33 -46.85
N LEU A 333 -19.30 -21.88 -45.69
CA LEU A 333 -20.48 -22.72 -45.53
C LEU A 333 -21.76 -21.97 -45.87
N ALA A 334 -21.95 -20.77 -45.32
CA ALA A 334 -23.10 -19.91 -45.62
C ALA A 334 -23.18 -19.53 -47.10
N ALA A 335 -22.04 -19.42 -47.79
CA ALA A 335 -21.93 -19.18 -49.22
C ALA A 335 -22.01 -20.45 -50.09
N GLY A 336 -22.24 -21.63 -49.51
CA GLY A 336 -22.34 -22.91 -50.25
C GLY A 336 -21.02 -23.48 -50.76
N ARG A 337 -19.87 -22.95 -50.32
CA ARG A 337 -18.51 -23.38 -50.74
C ARG A 337 -17.99 -24.59 -49.95
N GLY A 338 -18.69 -25.02 -48.91
CA GLY A 338 -18.33 -26.18 -48.08
C GLY A 338 -17.30 -25.86 -47.00
N TRP A 339 -16.66 -26.90 -46.46
CA TRP A 339 -15.74 -26.86 -45.32
C TRP A 339 -14.33 -26.42 -45.72
N VAL A 340 -14.22 -25.20 -46.23
CA VAL A 340 -12.96 -24.67 -46.79
C VAL A 340 -12.55 -23.36 -46.16
N VAL A 341 -11.24 -23.16 -46.04
CA VAL A 341 -10.62 -21.90 -45.64
C VAL A 341 -9.98 -21.25 -46.85
N ASP A 342 -10.19 -19.94 -47.01
CA ASP A 342 -9.52 -19.16 -48.05
C ASP A 342 -8.03 -19.00 -47.74
N TYR A 343 -7.18 -19.25 -48.74
CA TYR A 343 -5.73 -19.13 -48.56
C TYR A 343 -5.33 -17.65 -48.43
N VAL A 344 -4.85 -17.28 -47.25
CA VAL A 344 -4.30 -15.95 -46.95
C VAL A 344 -2.80 -16.11 -46.69
N THR A 345 -1.99 -15.44 -47.50
CA THR A 345 -0.54 -15.43 -47.29
C THR A 345 -0.14 -14.64 -46.05
N GLN A 346 1.07 -14.85 -45.55
CA GLN A 346 1.66 -14.12 -44.40
C GLN A 346 1.63 -12.57 -44.57
N PHE A 347 1.41 -12.07 -45.80
CA PHE A 347 1.28 -10.65 -46.13
C PHE A 347 -0.17 -10.21 -46.43
N TYR A 348 -1.18 -10.93 -45.93
CA TYR A 348 -2.61 -10.58 -46.04
C TYR A 348 -3.16 -10.48 -47.48
N LYS A 349 -2.46 -11.04 -48.47
CA LYS A 349 -2.99 -11.18 -49.83
C LYS A 349 -3.91 -12.39 -49.91
N ILE A 350 -5.17 -12.15 -50.27
CA ILE A 350 -6.22 -13.16 -50.47
C ILE A 350 -6.15 -13.65 -51.93
N TYR A 351 -6.15 -14.97 -52.10
CA TYR A 351 -6.24 -15.62 -53.42
C TYR A 351 -7.64 -16.25 -53.59
N PRO A 352 -8.58 -15.61 -54.31
CA PRO A 352 -10.00 -15.99 -54.29
C PRO A 352 -10.30 -17.44 -54.72
N THR A 353 -9.42 -18.02 -55.54
CA THR A 353 -9.57 -19.36 -56.10
C THR A 353 -8.80 -20.43 -55.33
N THR A 354 -7.97 -20.03 -54.37
CA THR A 354 -7.11 -20.95 -53.62
C THR A 354 -7.70 -21.17 -52.23
N THR A 355 -8.12 -22.40 -51.96
CA THR A 355 -8.67 -22.81 -50.67
C THR A 355 -7.96 -24.06 -50.18
N ARG A 356 -7.94 -24.26 -48.86
CA ARG A 356 -7.57 -25.56 -48.26
C ARG A 356 -8.77 -26.15 -47.51
N PRO A 357 -8.86 -27.49 -47.40
CA PRO A 357 -9.82 -28.12 -46.49
C PRO A 357 -9.61 -27.62 -45.07
N GLN A 358 -10.70 -27.45 -44.31
CA GLN A 358 -10.58 -27.08 -42.92
C GLN A 358 -9.98 -28.23 -42.10
N GLU A 359 -8.94 -27.95 -41.32
CA GLU A 359 -8.26 -28.94 -40.47
C GLU A 359 -8.47 -28.70 -38.96
N THR A 360 -9.12 -27.59 -38.60
CA THR A 360 -9.30 -27.16 -37.21
C THR A 360 -10.49 -27.88 -36.57
N TRP A 361 -10.26 -28.44 -35.38
CA TRP A 361 -11.25 -29.14 -34.57
C TRP A 361 -11.60 -28.31 -33.33
N PRO A 362 -12.89 -28.21 -32.93
CA PRO A 362 -14.05 -28.92 -33.44
C PRO A 362 -14.81 -28.20 -34.59
N LEU A 363 -15.32 -28.98 -35.56
CA LEU A 363 -16.14 -28.48 -36.68
C LEU A 363 -17.51 -27.93 -36.26
N LEU A 364 -17.90 -28.14 -35.00
CA LEU A 364 -19.17 -27.67 -34.48
C LEU A 364 -19.26 -26.14 -34.54
N GLN A 365 -18.20 -25.43 -34.15
CA GLN A 365 -18.22 -23.97 -34.04
C GLN A 365 -18.56 -23.25 -35.36
N PRO A 366 -17.96 -23.59 -36.52
CA PRO A 366 -18.41 -23.05 -37.81
C PRO A 366 -19.88 -23.29 -38.15
N VAL A 367 -20.47 -24.43 -37.77
CA VAL A 367 -21.89 -24.75 -38.01
C VAL A 367 -22.79 -23.80 -37.24
N TRP A 368 -22.43 -23.46 -36.01
CA TRP A 368 -23.20 -22.53 -35.20
C TRP A 368 -23.10 -21.09 -35.69
N ILE A 369 -21.94 -20.71 -36.23
CA ILE A 369 -21.67 -19.37 -36.77
C ILE A 369 -22.39 -19.15 -38.12
N ALA A 370 -22.46 -20.17 -38.98
CA ALA A 370 -22.96 -20.05 -40.34
C ALA A 370 -24.40 -19.46 -40.45
N PRO A 371 -25.40 -19.86 -39.63
CA PRO A 371 -26.73 -19.24 -39.64
C PRO A 371 -26.72 -17.74 -39.34
N PHE A 372 -25.88 -17.29 -38.40
CA PHE A 372 -25.78 -15.87 -38.06
C PHE A 372 -25.13 -15.08 -39.19
N ILE A 373 -24.11 -15.64 -39.83
CA ILE A 373 -23.51 -15.02 -41.03
C ILE A 373 -24.49 -15.00 -42.21
N ALA A 374 -25.31 -16.05 -42.38
CA ALA A 374 -26.32 -16.10 -43.43
C ALA A 374 -27.43 -15.05 -43.23
N LEU A 375 -27.81 -14.77 -41.98
CA LEU A 375 -28.86 -13.80 -41.64
C LEU A 375 -28.36 -12.35 -41.61
N PHE A 376 -27.17 -12.11 -41.06
CA PHE A 376 -26.67 -10.76 -40.77
C PHE A 376 -25.48 -10.32 -41.63
N GLY A 377 -25.03 -11.19 -42.54
CA GLY A 377 -23.82 -11.01 -43.33
C GLY A 377 -22.54 -11.33 -42.56
N PRO A 378 -21.36 -11.27 -43.23
CA PRO A 378 -20.06 -11.62 -42.65
C PRO A 378 -19.52 -10.51 -41.73
N GLN A 379 -20.29 -10.15 -40.70
CA GLN A 379 -19.94 -9.16 -39.69
C GLN A 379 -19.21 -9.82 -38.52
N ALA A 380 -18.28 -9.09 -37.90
CA ALA A 380 -17.50 -9.62 -36.79
C ALA A 380 -18.38 -10.05 -35.59
N TRP A 381 -19.40 -9.26 -35.26
CA TRP A 381 -20.32 -9.57 -34.17
C TRP A 381 -21.16 -10.83 -34.44
N ALA A 382 -21.61 -11.02 -35.69
CA ALA A 382 -22.42 -12.17 -36.09
C ALA A 382 -21.63 -13.47 -35.92
N ALA A 383 -20.31 -13.43 -36.12
CA ALA A 383 -19.45 -14.59 -35.94
C ALA A 383 -19.12 -14.91 -34.47
N LYS A 384 -19.25 -13.93 -33.57
CA LYS A 384 -19.00 -14.08 -32.13
C LYS A 384 -20.25 -14.50 -31.35
N ALA A 385 -21.43 -14.02 -31.75
CA ALA A 385 -22.68 -14.24 -31.05
C ALA A 385 -22.87 -15.68 -30.52
N PRO A 386 -22.80 -16.75 -31.32
CA PRO A 386 -23.05 -18.11 -30.82
C PRO A 386 -22.03 -18.64 -29.81
N GLN A 387 -20.86 -18.03 -29.67
CA GLN A 387 -19.82 -18.47 -28.72
C GLN A 387 -20.06 -17.98 -27.29
N HIS A 388 -20.84 -16.91 -27.11
CA HIS A 388 -21.07 -16.27 -25.81
C HIS A 388 -22.43 -16.63 -25.18
N TYR A 389 -23.31 -17.29 -25.93
CA TYR A 389 -24.63 -17.74 -25.44
C TYR A 389 -24.67 -19.24 -25.09
N LEU A 390 -23.51 -19.90 -25.06
CA LEU A 390 -23.25 -21.25 -24.55
C LEU A 390 -22.37 -21.13 -23.31
#